data_AF-A0A7S7ZBM2-F1
#
_entry.id   AF-A0A7S7ZBM2-F1
#
_cell.length_a   1.000
_cell.length_b   1.000
_cell.length_c   1.000
_cell.angle_alpha   90.00
_cell.angle_beta   90.00
_cell.angle_gamma   90.00
#
_symmetry.space_group_name_H-M   'P 1'
#
loop_
_entity.id
_entity.type
_entity.pdbx_description
1 polymer ?
#
loop_
_entity_poly.entity_id
_entity_poly.type
_entity_poly.pdbx_seq_one_letter_code
_entity_poly.pdbx_strand_id
1 'polypeptide(L)' 'MDTVSRLRAMASLCRQTAAHHPDRSWKLLAEAEYWEHLANDALLDHSCTSGISLPAIGDDADTTQSAHSMAA' A
#
# COMPACT_ATOMS: atom_id res chain seq x y z
N MET A 1 2.63 -16.67 -0.46
CA MET A 1 2.75 -15.90 -1.71
C MET A 1 1.69 -14.82 -1.66
N ASP A 2 2.12 -13.57 -1.68
CA ASP A 2 1.23 -12.41 -1.55
C ASP A 2 0.38 -12.24 -2.81
N THR A 3 -0.88 -11.83 -2.62
CA THR A 3 -1.85 -11.61 -3.71
C THR A 3 -1.30 -10.63 -4.75
N VAL A 4 -0.66 -9.54 -4.30
CA VAL A 4 0.00 -8.54 -5.16
C VAL A 4 1.08 -9.17 -6.05
N SER A 5 1.91 -10.06 -5.49
CA SER A 5 2.98 -10.74 -6.22
C SER A 5 2.42 -11.65 -7.31
N ARG A 6 1.31 -12.35 -7.04
CA ARG A 6 0.60 -13.17 -8.04
C ARG A 6 0.04 -12.32 -9.18
N LEU A 7 -0.61 -11.19 -8.85
CA LEU A 7 -1.19 -10.30 -9.86
C LEU A 7 -0.11 -9.71 -10.78
N ARG A 8 1.02 -9.26 -10.21
CA ARG A 8 2.17 -8.78 -11.01
C ARG A 8 2.81 -9.87 -11.87
N ALA A 9 2.86 -11.11 -11.37
CA ALA A 9 3.33 -12.24 -12.16
C ALA A 9 2.44 -12.49 -13.39
N MET A 10 1.12 -12.33 -13.24
CA MET A 10 0.18 -12.46 -14.35
C MET A 10 0.33 -11.35 -15.39
N ALA A 11 0.48 -10.09 -14.95
CA ALA A 11 0.79 -8.99 -15.86
C ALA A 11 2.07 -9.26 -16.68
N SER A 12 3.10 -9.77 -16.00
CA SER A 12 4.38 -10.10 -16.63
C SER A 12 4.27 -11.26 -17.62
N LEU A 13 3.45 -12.28 -17.33
CA LEU A 13 3.18 -13.36 -18.27
C LEU A 13 2.47 -12.82 -19.52
N CYS A 14 1.42 -12.01 -19.36
CA CYS A 14 0.69 -11.41 -20.47
C CYS A 14 1.61 -10.60 -21.40
N ARG A 15 2.53 -9.79 -20.84
CA ARG A 15 3.55 -9.06 -21.62
C ARG A 15 4.49 -9.97 -22.39
N GLN A 16 4.96 -11.06 -21.77
CA GLN A 16 5.80 -12.05 -22.43
C GLN A 16 5.03 -12.73 -23.56
N THR A 17 3.78 -13.14 -23.33
CA THR A 17 2.93 -13.74 -24.36
C THR A 17 2.69 -12.78 -25.51
N ALA A 18 2.50 -11.48 -25.25
CA ALA A 18 2.33 -10.46 -26.29
C ALA A 18 3.55 -10.34 -27.20
N ALA A 19 4.77 -10.48 -26.67
CA ALA A 19 6.00 -10.45 -27.45
C ALA A 19 6.12 -11.65 -28.41
N HIS A 20 5.52 -12.79 -28.05
CA HIS A 20 5.53 -14.01 -28.87
C HIS A 20 4.34 -14.09 -29.84
N HIS A 21 3.26 -13.34 -29.58
CA HIS A 21 2.01 -13.37 -30.35
C HIS A 21 1.62 -11.97 -30.81
N PRO A 22 2.25 -11.44 -31.88
CA PRO A 22 2.01 -10.08 -32.36
C PRO A 22 0.55 -9.88 -32.83
N ASP A 23 -0.11 -10.93 -33.31
CA ASP A 23 -1.52 -10.94 -33.75
C ASP A 23 -2.52 -10.63 -32.62
N ARG A 24 -2.17 -11.00 -31.38
CA ARG A 24 -2.99 -10.79 -30.18
C ARG A 24 -2.32 -9.89 -29.16
N SER A 25 -1.19 -9.28 -29.52
CA SER A 25 -0.37 -8.46 -28.63
C SER A 25 -1.18 -7.35 -27.96
N TRP A 26 -2.03 -6.64 -28.72
CA TRP A 26 -2.87 -5.57 -28.19
C TRP A 26 -3.82 -6.04 -27.08
N LYS A 27 -4.42 -7.23 -27.23
CA LYS A 27 -5.34 -7.80 -26.22
C LYS A 27 -4.57 -8.22 -24.97
N LEU A 28 -3.42 -8.84 -25.16
CA LEU A 28 -2.56 -9.32 -24.07
C LEU A 28 -1.95 -8.15 -23.29
N LEU A 29 -1.63 -7.03 -23.95
CA LEU A 29 -1.17 -5.82 -23.29
C LEU A 29 -2.28 -5.16 -22.46
N ALA A 30 -3.51 -5.09 -22.98
CA ALA A 30 -4.66 -4.61 -22.21
C ALA A 30 -4.93 -5.48 -20.98
N GLU A 31 -4.81 -6.80 -21.12
CA GLU A 31 -4.95 -7.73 -20.00
C GLU A 31 -3.81 -7.58 -18.98
N ALA A 32 -2.58 -7.31 -19.43
CA ALA A 32 -1.47 -7.02 -18.54
C ALA A 32 -1.72 -5.77 -17.68
N GLU A 33 -2.23 -4.69 -18.29
CA GLU A 33 -2.56 -3.45 -17.61
C GLU A 33 -3.69 -3.64 -16.57
N TYR A 34 -4.69 -4.45 -16.90
CA TYR A 34 -5.74 -4.85 -15.95
C TYR A 34 -5.18 -5.56 -14.70
N TRP A 35 -4.27 -6.52 -14.88
CA TRP A 35 -3.64 -7.22 -13.75
C TRP A 35 -2.77 -6.28 -12.91
N GLU A 36 -2.12 -5.30 -13.53
CA GLU A 36 -1.28 -4.32 -12.85
C GLU A 36 -2.11 -3.34 -12.03
N HIS A 37 -3.27 -2.91 -12.54
CA HIS A 37 -4.25 -2.15 -11.76
C HIS A 37 -4.76 -2.91 -10.55
N LEU A 38 -5.18 -4.18 -10.71
CA LEU A 38 -5.60 -5.01 -9.58
C LEU A 38 -4.49 -5.18 -8.54
N ALA A 39 -3.24 -5.33 -8.97
CA ALA A 39 -2.11 -5.45 -8.05
C ALA A 39 -1.91 -4.15 -7.25
N ASN A 40 -2.10 -3.00 -7.90
CA ASN A 40 -2.00 -1.70 -7.26
C ASN A 40 -3.15 -1.48 -6.26
N ASP A 41 -4.38 -1.81 -6.64
CA ASP A 41 -5.56 -1.69 -5.76
C ASP A 41 -5.41 -2.60 -4.53
N ALA A 42 -4.97 -3.85 -4.72
CA ALA A 42 -4.69 -4.77 -3.61
C ALA A 42 -3.56 -4.27 -2.70
N LEU A 43 -2.54 -3.62 -3.27
CA LEU A 43 -1.46 -3.02 -2.48
C LEU A 43 -1.96 -1.84 -1.64
N LEU A 44 -2.83 -0.99 -2.21
CA LEU A 44 -3.44 0.13 -1.50
C LEU A 44 -4.35 -0.36 -0.36
N ASP A 45 -5.15 -1.40 -0.58
CA ASP A 45 -6.02 -1.99 0.44
C ASP A 45 -5.21 -2.56 1.64
N HIS A 46 -4.13 -3.30 1.34
CA HIS A 46 -3.21 -3.79 2.37
C HIS A 46 -2.46 -2.64 3.09
N SER A 47 -2.11 -1.58 2.35
CA SER A 47 -1.45 -0.41 2.91
C SER A 47 -2.37 0.41 3.82
N CYS A 48 -3.66 0.56 3.47
CA CYS A 48 -4.65 1.22 4.32
C CYS A 48 -4.93 0.44 5.60
N THR A 49 -4.88 -0.90 5.53
CA THR A 49 -5.00 -1.77 6.71
C THR A 49 -3.79 -1.66 7.65
N SER A 50 -2.59 -1.39 7.12
CA SER A 50 -1.36 -1.26 7.92
C SER A 50 -1.02 0.17 8.33
N GLY A 51 -1.67 1.18 7.74
CA GLY A 51 -1.34 2.60 7.91
C GLY A 51 -2.01 3.31 9.09
N ILE A 52 -2.96 2.68 9.79
CA ILE A 52 -3.64 3.29 10.94
C ILE A 52 -2.95 2.81 12.22
N SER A 53 -1.80 3.40 12.51
CA SER A 53 -1.37 3.63 13.89
C SER A 53 -1.22 5.13 14.06
N LEU A 54 -2.35 5.83 14.13
CA LEU A 54 -2.36 7.18 14.71
C LEU A 54 -2.04 6.99 16.21
N PRO A 55 -0.92 7.51 16.73
CA PRO A 55 -0.80 7.67 18.17
C PRO A 55 -1.92 8.62 18.60
N ALA A 56 -2.76 8.13 19.49
CA ALA A 56 -3.84 8.90 20.10
C ALA A 56 -3.27 10.22 20.62
N ILE A 57 -3.78 11.32 20.07
CA ILE A 57 -3.61 12.66 20.62
C ILE A 57 -4.28 12.61 21.99
N GLY A 58 -3.47 12.47 23.03
CA GLY A 58 -3.88 12.65 24.41
C GLY A 58 -3.78 14.12 24.76
N ASP A 59 -4.79 14.89 24.38
CA ASP A 59 -5.13 16.13 25.07
C ASP A 59 -5.99 15.75 26.28
N ASP A 60 -5.46 15.96 27.49
CA ASP A 60 -6.02 16.91 28.46
C ASP A 60 -5.47 16.69 29.88
N ALA A 61 -5.05 17.82 30.46
CA ALA A 61 -5.09 18.21 31.87
C ALA A 61 -4.64 17.21 32.95
N ASP A 62 -3.64 17.57 33.75
CA ASP A 62 -3.92 18.05 35.11
C ASP A 62 -2.67 18.58 35.86
N THR A 63 -2.93 19.62 36.65
CA THR A 63 -2.23 20.13 37.84
C THR A 63 -0.82 20.72 37.71
N THR A 64 -0.86 22.04 37.60
CA THR A 64 0.02 23.00 38.28
C THR A 64 0.52 22.51 39.66
N GLN A 65 1.83 22.26 39.79
CA GLN A 65 2.50 22.45 41.08
C GLN A 65 3.71 23.35 40.90
N SER A 66 3.40 24.63 40.76
CA SER A 66 4.28 25.73 41.14
C SER A 66 4.32 25.82 42.67
N ALA A 67 5.46 25.48 43.25
CA ALA A 67 5.98 26.04 44.49
C ALA A 67 7.51 25.82 44.45
N HIS A 68 8.36 26.84 44.27
CA HIS A 68 8.90 27.67 45.37
C HIS A 68 9.24 26.81 46.61
N SER A 69 10.46 26.74 47.18
CA SER A 69 11.54 27.72 47.25
C SER A 69 12.80 27.12 47.92
N MET A 70 13.97 27.61 47.50
CA MET A 70 15.15 28.08 48.27
C MET A 70 15.59 27.40 49.59
N ALA A 71 16.89 27.06 49.58
CA ALA A 71 17.96 27.40 50.53
C ALA A 71 17.74 27.26 52.04
N ALA A 72 18.57 26.38 52.65
CA ALA A 72 19.41 26.70 53.81
C ALA A 72 20.56 25.68 53.89
#